data_AF-A0A2D4M2H2-F1
#
_entry.id   AF-A0A2D4M2H2-F1
#
_cell.length_a   1.000
_cell.length_b   1.000
_cell.length_c   1.000
_cell.angle_alpha   90.00
_cell.angle_beta   90.00
_cell.angle_gamma   90.00
#
_symmetry.space_group_name_H-M   'P 1'
#
loop_
_entity.id
_entity.type
_entity.pdbx_description
1 polymer ?
#
loop_
_entity_poly.entity_id
_entity_poly.type
_entity_poly.pdbx_seq_one_letter_code
_entity_poly.pdbx_strand_id
1 'polypeptide(L)'
;TNGVGRKVSHSYGYGLLDAGAMVALAKNWTSVGPQRKCIIDILPEPKDIGKFLEVRQKVDACWGKANSVARLEHVQARLTLSYNRRGDLAIHLVSPMGTRSTLLAARPRDFSADGFNDWAFM
;
A
#
# COMPACT_ATOMS: atom_id res chain seq x y z
N THR A 1 -1.78 5.58 14.33
CA THR A 1 -1.18 4.29 14.73
C THR A 1 -1.68 3.22 13.78
N ASN A 2 -0.84 2.28 13.36
CA ASN A 2 -1.23 1.17 12.48
C ASN A 2 -1.89 0.02 13.28
N GLY A 3 -2.33 -1.01 12.57
CA GLY A 3 -3.05 -2.16 13.15
C GLY A 3 -2.26 -2.94 14.22
N VAL A 4 -0.94 -2.79 14.28
CA VAL A 4 -0.07 -3.46 15.27
C VAL A 4 0.45 -2.49 16.35
N GLY A 5 -0.18 -1.33 16.51
CA GLY A 5 0.13 -0.40 17.60
C GLY A 5 1.33 0.51 17.36
N ARG A 6 1.91 0.56 16.15
CA ARG A 6 3.06 1.43 15.83
C ARG A 6 2.63 2.75 15.23
N LYS A 7 3.29 3.86 15.62
CA LYS A 7 3.11 5.16 14.98
C LYS A 7 3.83 5.16 13.63
N VAL A 8 3.19 5.72 12.62
CA VAL A 8 3.73 5.86 11.26
C VAL A 8 3.25 7.19 10.68
N SER A 9 4.11 7.85 9.90
CA SER A 9 3.83 9.11 9.21
C SER A 9 4.20 8.99 7.74
N HIS A 10 3.41 9.60 6.85
CA HIS A 10 3.76 9.72 5.43
C HIS A 10 5.01 10.57 5.19
N SER A 11 5.37 11.47 6.12
CA SER A 11 6.58 12.29 6.03
C SER A 11 7.79 11.67 6.71
N TYR A 12 7.59 10.84 7.74
CA TYR A 12 8.67 10.36 8.61
C TYR A 12 8.79 8.82 8.70
N GLY A 13 7.94 8.07 8.00
CA GLY A 13 7.88 6.61 8.15
C GLY A 13 7.63 6.21 9.60
N TYR A 14 8.43 5.27 10.11
CA TYR A 14 8.39 4.83 11.52
C TYR A 14 9.13 5.77 12.49
N GLY A 15 9.69 6.88 12.02
CA GLY A 15 10.42 7.86 12.81
C GLY A 15 11.91 7.90 12.49
N LEU A 16 12.66 8.60 13.34
CA LEU A 16 14.09 8.75 13.20
C LEU A 16 14.82 7.42 13.46
N LEU A 17 15.87 7.15 12.68
CA LEU A 17 16.71 5.98 12.90
C LEU A 17 17.52 6.14 14.20
N ASP A 18 17.54 5.08 15.00
CA ASP A 18 18.38 4.98 16.21
C ASP A 18 19.44 3.91 15.98
N ALA A 19 20.69 4.34 15.76
CA ALA A 19 21.80 3.44 15.49
C ALA A 19 22.08 2.46 16.65
N GLY A 20 21.96 2.92 17.90
CA GLY A 20 22.17 2.09 19.07
C GLY A 20 21.10 1.01 19.19
N ALA A 21 19.83 1.38 19.00
CA ALA A 21 18.72 0.43 19.02
C ALA A 21 18.78 -0.59 17.88
N MET A 22 19.17 -0.16 16.66
CA MET A 22 19.33 -1.06 15.51
C MET A 22 20.40 -2.11 15.77
N VAL A 23 21.60 -1.71 16.24
CA VAL A 23 22.69 -2.66 16.53
C VAL A 23 22.32 -3.58 17.70
N ALA A 24 21.67 -3.05 18.74
CA ALA A 24 21.21 -3.85 19.86
C ALA A 24 20.20 -4.94 19.43
N LEU A 25 19.26 -4.59 18.55
CA LEU A 25 18.29 -5.53 17.98
C LEU A 25 18.98 -6.56 17.06
N ALA A 26 19.93 -6.13 16.23
CA ALA A 26 20.64 -6.98 15.27
C ALA A 26 21.39 -8.14 15.94
N LYS A 27 21.97 -7.91 17.13
CA LYS A 27 22.69 -8.96 17.89
C LYS A 27 21.84 -10.18 18.24
N ASN A 28 20.53 -9.99 18.40
CA ASN A 28 19.58 -11.04 18.76
C ASN A 28 18.55 -11.30 17.66
N TRP A 29 18.80 -10.81 16.44
CA TRP A 29 17.85 -10.92 15.34
C TRP A 29 17.84 -12.35 14.77
N THR A 30 16.66 -12.94 14.71
CA THR A 30 16.46 -14.21 13.98
C THR A 30 16.02 -13.89 12.56
N SER A 31 16.74 -14.41 11.56
CA SER A 31 16.37 -14.25 10.15
C SER A 31 14.93 -14.68 9.89
N VAL A 32 14.21 -13.85 9.13
CA VAL A 32 12.84 -14.15 8.73
C VAL A 32 12.82 -15.30 7.71
N GLY A 33 11.67 -15.97 7.60
CA GLY A 33 11.48 -17.02 6.60
C GLY A 33 11.48 -16.48 5.16
N PRO A 34 11.35 -17.37 4.16
CA PRO A 34 11.29 -16.97 2.76
C PRO A 34 10.15 -15.98 2.49
N GLN A 35 10.43 -14.96 1.68
CA GLN A 35 9.43 -14.00 1.22
C GLN A 35 8.32 -14.74 0.46
N ARG A 36 7.06 -14.36 0.73
CA ARG A 36 5.88 -14.84 0.00
C ARG A 36 5.20 -13.69 -0.74
N LYS A 37 4.69 -13.98 -1.94
CA LYS A 37 3.97 -13.01 -2.77
C LYS A 37 2.58 -13.53 -3.12
N CYS A 38 1.56 -12.89 -2.55
CA CYS A 38 0.16 -13.10 -2.92
C CYS A 38 -0.27 -11.99 -3.88
N ILE A 39 -0.79 -12.37 -5.06
CA ILE A 39 -1.31 -11.45 -6.08
C ILE A 39 -2.81 -11.64 -6.12
N ILE A 40 -3.55 -10.53 -6.11
CA ILE A 40 -5.01 -10.53 -6.04
C ILE A 40 -5.53 -9.51 -7.04
N ASP A 41 -6.29 -9.98 -8.02
CA ASP A 41 -7.00 -9.12 -8.95
C ASP A 41 -8.32 -8.67 -8.29
N ILE A 42 -8.50 -7.36 -8.17
CA ILE A 42 -9.57 -6.78 -7.36
C ILE A 42 -10.82 -6.47 -8.19
N LEU A 43 -10.64 -6.00 -9.43
CA LEU A 43 -11.73 -5.53 -10.27
C LEU A 43 -11.98 -6.52 -11.41
N PRO A 44 -13.17 -7.14 -11.48
CA PRO A 44 -13.56 -7.95 -12.63
C PRO A 44 -13.93 -7.10 -13.85
N GLU A 45 -14.32 -5.84 -13.63
CA GLU A 45 -14.75 -4.89 -14.65
C GLU A 45 -14.24 -3.47 -14.33
N PRO A 46 -14.06 -2.60 -15.35
CA PRO A 46 -13.70 -1.21 -15.15
C PRO A 46 -14.76 -0.45 -14.33
N LYS A 47 -14.32 0.51 -13.50
CA LYS A 47 -15.21 1.37 -12.72
C LYS A 47 -14.96 2.84 -13.05
N ASP A 48 -16.04 3.60 -13.18
CA ASP A 48 -15.95 5.05 -13.34
C ASP A 48 -15.47 5.70 -12.05
N ILE A 49 -14.54 6.65 -12.18
CA ILE A 49 -13.98 7.38 -11.03
C ILE A 49 -14.88 8.55 -10.64
N GLY A 50 -15.48 9.25 -11.62
CA GLY A 50 -16.27 10.45 -11.40
C GLY A 50 -15.57 11.45 -10.45
N LYS A 51 -16.31 11.85 -9.40
CA LYS A 51 -15.77 12.69 -8.30
C LYS A 51 -15.14 11.87 -7.17
N PHE A 52 -15.59 10.64 -6.97
CA PHE A 52 -15.17 9.75 -5.90
C PHE A 52 -15.52 8.32 -6.25
N LEU A 53 -14.56 7.41 -6.05
CA LEU A 53 -14.74 5.98 -6.23
C LEU A 53 -14.20 5.25 -4.99
N GLU A 54 -15.01 4.33 -4.49
CA GLU A 54 -14.62 3.42 -3.42
C GLU A 54 -14.77 1.97 -3.88
N VAL A 55 -13.70 1.19 -3.69
CA VAL A 55 -13.68 -0.24 -4.00
C VAL A 55 -13.40 -1.00 -2.72
N ARG A 56 -14.36 -1.83 -2.29
CA ARG A 56 -14.22 -2.73 -1.14
C ARG A 56 -14.13 -4.16 -1.64
N GLN A 57 -13.08 -4.86 -1.24
CA GLN A 57 -12.90 -6.27 -1.54
C GLN A 57 -12.45 -7.01 -0.29
N LYS A 58 -13.14 -8.11 0.03
CA LYS A 58 -12.65 -9.07 1.02
C LYS A 58 -11.65 -9.99 0.33
N VAL A 59 -10.47 -10.12 0.93
CA VAL A 59 -9.38 -10.96 0.41
C VAL A 59 -8.96 -11.99 1.47
N ASP A 60 -8.49 -13.14 1.02
CA ASP A 60 -8.05 -14.24 1.89
C ASP A 60 -6.52 -14.31 2.07
N ALA A 61 -5.78 -13.38 1.45
CA ALA A 61 -4.31 -13.35 1.43
C ALA A 61 -3.68 -14.68 0.96
N CYS A 62 -4.31 -15.34 -0.03
CA CYS A 62 -3.89 -16.62 -0.61
C CYS A 62 -3.89 -17.76 0.42
N TRP A 63 -4.83 -17.74 1.36
CA TRP A 63 -4.97 -18.78 2.39
C TRP A 63 -5.02 -20.19 1.77
N GLY A 64 -4.38 -21.15 2.44
CA GLY A 64 -4.29 -22.55 1.99
C GLY A 64 -3.31 -22.81 0.84
N LYS A 65 -2.61 -21.79 0.32
CA LYS A 65 -1.60 -21.92 -0.74
C LYS A 65 -0.18 -21.71 -0.21
N ALA A 66 0.82 -22.12 -0.99
CA ALA A 66 2.24 -21.94 -0.67
C ALA A 66 2.65 -20.46 -0.50
N ASN A 67 1.95 -19.56 -1.19
CA ASN A 67 2.16 -18.10 -1.13
C ASN A 67 1.25 -17.37 -0.13
N SER A 68 0.62 -18.09 0.81
CA SER A 68 -0.20 -17.50 1.87
C SER A 68 0.59 -16.50 2.72
N VAL A 69 0.04 -15.30 2.92
CA VAL A 69 0.69 -14.23 3.69
C VAL A 69 -0.07 -13.99 5.00
N ALA A 70 0.51 -14.44 6.11
CA ALA A 70 -0.05 -14.22 7.45
C ALA A 70 0.48 -12.94 8.13
N ARG A 71 1.66 -12.45 7.70
CA ARG A 71 2.31 -11.24 8.23
C ARG A 71 2.78 -10.41 7.04
N LEU A 72 2.28 -9.19 6.94
CA LEU A 72 2.60 -8.28 5.84
C LEU A 72 3.95 -7.59 6.04
N GLU A 73 4.69 -7.47 4.95
CA GLU A 73 5.92 -6.66 4.84
C GLU A 73 5.63 -5.42 3.99
N HIS A 74 5.38 -5.62 2.69
CA HIS A 74 5.03 -4.59 1.73
C HIS A 74 3.66 -4.90 1.10
N VAL A 75 2.95 -3.85 0.68
CA VAL A 75 1.70 -3.95 -0.08
C VAL A 75 1.84 -3.05 -1.29
N GLN A 76 1.41 -3.55 -2.45
CA GLN A 76 1.33 -2.75 -3.67
C GLN A 76 -0.12 -2.69 -4.15
N ALA A 77 -0.59 -1.49 -4.48
CA ALA A 77 -1.78 -1.31 -5.31
C ALA A 77 -1.29 -0.96 -6.73
N ARG A 78 -1.36 -1.94 -7.63
CA ARG A 78 -1.02 -1.73 -9.04
C ARG A 78 -2.26 -1.22 -9.76
N LEU A 79 -2.22 0.02 -10.23
CA LEU A 79 -3.37 0.69 -10.81
C LEU A 79 -3.13 1.06 -12.27
N THR A 80 -4.10 0.71 -13.10
CA THR A 80 -4.26 1.21 -14.46
C THR A 80 -5.55 2.03 -14.49
N LEU A 81 -5.46 3.31 -14.77
CA LEU A 81 -6.61 4.21 -14.81
C LEU A 81 -6.37 5.38 -15.76
N SER A 82 -7.44 5.89 -16.36
CA SER A 82 -7.46 7.12 -17.13
C SER A 82 -8.07 8.26 -16.31
N TYR A 83 -7.54 9.47 -16.45
CA TYR A 83 -8.10 10.67 -15.84
C TYR A 83 -7.64 11.91 -16.61
N ASN A 84 -8.51 12.89 -16.77
CA ASN A 84 -8.23 14.09 -17.58
C ASN A 84 -7.16 15.00 -16.96
N ARG A 85 -7.08 15.06 -15.63
CA ARG A 85 -6.05 15.82 -14.89
C ARG A 85 -5.56 15.03 -13.68
N ARG A 86 -4.47 14.29 -13.87
CA ARG A 86 -3.94 13.34 -12.89
C ARG A 86 -3.62 13.94 -11.53
N GLY A 87 -3.19 15.20 -11.47
CA GLY A 87 -2.87 15.91 -10.24
C GLY A 87 -4.05 16.18 -9.31
N ASP A 88 -5.28 16.09 -9.82
CA ASP A 88 -6.50 16.29 -9.03
C ASP A 88 -6.89 15.02 -8.25
N LEU A 89 -6.25 13.88 -8.52
CA LEU A 89 -6.48 12.62 -7.83
C LEU A 89 -5.78 12.57 -6.46
N ALA A 90 -6.48 12.03 -5.48
CA ALA A 90 -5.90 11.55 -4.23
C ALA A 90 -6.34 10.10 -4.00
N ILE A 91 -5.37 9.19 -3.83
CA ILE A 91 -5.61 7.75 -3.75
C ILE A 91 -5.23 7.26 -2.35
N HIS A 92 -6.12 6.52 -1.72
CA HIS A 92 -5.91 5.94 -0.40
C HIS A 92 -6.23 4.45 -0.40
N LEU A 93 -5.49 3.69 0.39
CA LEU A 93 -5.72 2.28 0.66
C LEU A 93 -5.93 2.08 2.15
N VAL A 94 -6.95 1.33 2.54
CA VAL A 94 -7.25 1.03 3.95
C VAL A 94 -7.10 -0.46 4.18
N SER A 95 -6.25 -0.85 5.13
CA SER A 95 -6.07 -2.26 5.50
C SER A 95 -7.28 -2.77 6.30
N PRO A 96 -7.49 -4.11 6.38
CA PRO A 96 -8.54 -4.69 7.22
C PRO A 96 -8.45 -4.29 8.71
N MET A 97 -7.26 -3.91 9.18
CA MET A 97 -7.03 -3.41 10.55
C MET A 97 -7.19 -1.88 10.66
N GLY A 98 -7.77 -1.22 9.65
CA GLY A 98 -8.08 0.22 9.67
C GLY A 98 -6.88 1.14 9.43
N THR A 99 -5.72 0.62 9.02
CA THR A 99 -4.57 1.50 8.69
C THR A 99 -4.79 2.13 7.33
N ARG A 100 -4.94 3.46 7.28
CA ARG A 100 -5.09 4.23 6.03
C ARG A 100 -3.73 4.72 5.52
N SER A 101 -3.38 4.30 4.30
CA SER A 101 -2.20 4.73 3.56
C SER A 101 -2.60 5.67 2.42
N THR A 102 -1.99 6.85 2.35
CA THR A 102 -2.03 7.75 1.19
C THR A 102 -1.04 7.25 0.14
N LEU A 103 -1.57 6.69 -0.96
CA LEU A 103 -0.78 6.20 -2.09
C LEU A 103 -0.43 7.33 -3.07
N LEU A 104 -1.33 8.29 -3.22
CA LEU A 104 -1.13 9.49 -4.02
C LEU A 104 -1.81 10.67 -3.31
N ALA A 105 -1.03 11.71 -3.02
CA ALA A 105 -1.58 13.00 -2.62
C ALA A 105 -1.88 13.84 -3.87
N ALA A 106 -2.79 14.81 -3.75
CA ALA A 106 -3.04 15.78 -4.81
C ALA A 106 -1.74 16.52 -5.19
N ARG A 107 -1.50 16.68 -6.49
CA ARG A 107 -0.32 17.35 -7.05
C ARG A 107 -0.77 18.52 -7.91
N PRO A 108 -0.87 19.75 -7.37
CA PRO A 108 -1.46 20.90 -8.07
C PRO A 108 -0.80 21.24 -9.42
N ARG A 109 0.46 20.83 -9.62
CA ARG A 109 1.25 21.08 -10.82
C ARG A 109 1.25 19.92 -11.83
N ASP A 110 0.55 18.82 -11.55
CA ASP A 110 0.44 17.67 -12.46
C ASP A 110 -0.83 17.80 -13.31
N PHE A 111 -0.67 18.38 -14.50
CA PHE A 111 -1.75 18.61 -15.46
C PHE A 111 -1.87 17.50 -16.52
N SER A 112 -1.16 16.38 -16.36
CA SER A 112 -1.14 15.27 -17.33
C SER A 112 -2.51 14.57 -17.43
N ALA A 113 -2.87 14.18 -18.66
CA ALA A 113 -4.05 13.37 -18.98
C ALA A 113 -3.72 11.88 -19.19
N ASP A 114 -2.47 11.46 -18.95
CA ASP A 114 -1.99 10.09 -19.24
C ASP A 114 -2.49 9.06 -18.21
N GLY A 115 -3.06 9.52 -17.10
CA GLY A 115 -3.47 8.66 -15.99
C GLY A 115 -2.29 7.85 -15.41
N PHE A 116 -2.56 6.59 -15.07
CA PHE A 116 -1.56 5.62 -14.62
C PHE A 116 -1.69 4.33 -15.42
N ASN A 117 -0.57 3.70 -15.76
CA ASN A 117 -0.52 2.43 -16.50
C ASN A 117 0.31 1.40 -15.72
N ASP A 118 -0.35 0.38 -15.17
CA ASP A 118 0.23 -0.65 -14.28
C ASP A 118 1.19 -0.07 -13.22
N TRP A 119 0.82 1.09 -12.66
CA TRP A 119 1.68 1.80 -11.71
C TRP A 119 1.56 1.18 -10.31
N ALA A 120 2.66 0.67 -9.79
CA ALA A 120 2.71 0.01 -8.48
C ALA A 120 2.93 1.03 -7.34
N PHE A 121 1.84 1.54 -6.77
CA PHE A 121 1.92 2.35 -5.55
C PHE A 121 2.28 1.46 -4.35
N MET A 122 3.25 1.87 -3.55
CA MET A 122 3.70 1.21 -2.31
C MET A 122 3.75 2.21 -1.17
#